data_AF-A0A8P4K590-F1
#
_entry.id   AF-A0A8P4K590-F1
#
_cell.length_a   1.000
_cell.length_b   1.000
_cell.length_c   1.000
_cell.angle_alpha   90.00
_cell.angle_beta   90.00
_cell.angle_gamma   90.00
#
_symmetry.space_group_name_H-M   'P 1'
#
loop_
_entity.id
_entity.type
_entity.pdbx_description
1 polymer ?
#
loop_
_entity_poly.entity_id
_entity_poly.type
_entity_poly.pdbx_seq_one_letter_code
_entity_poly.pdbx_strand_id
1 'polypeptide(L)'
;MFIGGLSWQTTQEGLKEYFCKFGEVKECMVMRDPVTKRSRGFGFVTYAEQAGVEKVLAQNRHELDSKTIDPKVAFPRRAQPKLVTRTKKIFVGGLSVNTTIEDVKHYFDQFGKVDDAMLMFDKTTNRHRGFGFVTFENEDVVEKVCEIHFHEINNKMVECKKAQPKEVMTPTGSARGRSRVMPYGMDAFMLGIGMLALIRSGLFVLFSEPDLKGNSIPIV
;
A
#
# COMPACT_ATOMS: atom_id res chain seq x y z
N MET A 1 0.60 0.62 19.33
CA MET A 1 -0.71 0.51 20.04
C MET A 1 -1.73 1.39 19.34
N PHE A 2 -2.99 0.96 19.23
CA PHE A 2 -4.10 1.76 18.71
C PHE A 2 -4.86 2.39 19.86
N ILE A 3 -5.25 3.65 19.75
CA ILE A 3 -6.03 4.38 20.75
C ILE A 3 -7.35 4.83 20.12
N GLY A 4 -8.46 4.22 20.56
CA GLY A 4 -9.81 4.58 20.13
C GLY A 4 -10.47 5.57 21.09
N GLY A 5 -11.55 6.22 20.64
CA GLY A 5 -12.41 7.03 21.50
C GLY A 5 -11.85 8.41 21.86
N LEU A 6 -10.82 8.89 21.14
CA LEU A 6 -10.24 10.20 21.39
C LEU A 6 -11.28 11.32 21.21
N SER A 7 -11.13 12.38 22.00
CA SER A 7 -11.89 13.61 21.79
C SER A 7 -11.49 14.23 20.44
N TRP A 8 -12.42 14.97 19.82
CA TRP A 8 -12.11 15.68 18.59
C TRP A 8 -11.09 16.81 18.81
N GLN A 9 -10.96 17.25 20.05
CA GLN A 9 -10.03 18.29 20.48
C GLN A 9 -8.66 17.72 20.86
N THR A 10 -8.53 16.40 21.07
CA THR A 10 -7.27 15.76 21.46
C THR A 10 -6.18 16.04 20.43
N THR A 11 -5.06 16.57 20.90
CA THR A 11 -3.88 16.85 20.08
C THR A 11 -2.84 15.75 20.20
N GLN A 12 -1.83 15.78 19.32
CA GLN A 12 -0.74 14.83 19.35
C GLN A 12 0.07 14.98 20.65
N GLU A 13 0.25 16.21 21.10
CA GLU A 13 0.97 16.56 22.33
C GLU A 13 0.25 16.03 23.57
N GLY A 14 -1.07 16.29 23.69
CA GLY A 14 -1.85 15.81 24.83
C GLY A 14 -1.94 14.28 24.88
N LEU A 15 -2.03 13.64 23.71
CA LEU A 15 -1.95 12.18 23.62
C LEU A 15 -0.59 11.66 24.11
N LYS A 16 0.51 12.28 23.66
CA LYS A 16 1.87 11.90 24.06
C LYS A 16 2.06 12.06 25.57
N GLU A 17 1.69 13.22 26.12
CA GLU A 17 1.84 13.54 27.53
C GLU A 17 1.11 12.53 28.42
N TYR A 18 -0.10 12.13 28.05
CA TYR A 18 -0.85 11.11 28.78
C TYR A 18 -0.14 9.74 28.76
N PHE A 19 0.30 9.29 27.59
CA PHE A 19 0.89 7.96 27.43
C PHE A 19 2.35 7.87 27.91
N CYS A 20 3.08 8.98 27.98
CA CYS A 20 4.41 9.04 28.60
C CYS A 20 4.43 8.57 30.06
N LYS A 21 3.28 8.60 30.76
CA LYS A 21 3.15 8.11 32.15
C LYS A 21 3.40 6.60 32.27
N PHE A 22 3.21 5.84 31.20
CA PHE A 22 3.34 4.39 31.19
C PHE A 22 4.70 3.92 30.65
N GLY A 23 5.38 4.76 29.87
CA GLY A 23 6.69 4.47 29.32
C GLY A 23 7.11 5.51 28.29
N GLU A 24 8.35 5.40 27.80
CA GLU A 24 8.87 6.30 26.79
C GLU A 24 8.12 6.12 25.44
N VAL A 25 7.46 7.18 24.98
CA VAL A 25 6.75 7.21 23.71
C VAL A 25 7.70 7.65 22.60
N LYS A 26 8.06 6.72 21.71
CA LYS A 26 8.87 6.97 20.52
C LYS A 26 8.11 7.77 19.47
N GLU A 27 6.85 7.40 19.24
CA GLU A 27 6.00 8.06 18.24
C GLU A 27 4.54 8.06 18.69
N CYS A 28 3.83 9.12 18.38
CA CYS A 28 2.38 9.19 18.55
C CYS A 28 1.76 9.90 17.35
N MET A 29 0.55 9.51 16.95
CA MET A 29 -0.15 10.12 15.83
C MET A 29 -1.64 10.22 16.14
N VAL A 30 -2.23 11.39 15.92
CA VAL A 30 -3.69 11.56 15.91
C VAL A 30 -4.16 11.57 14.47
N MET A 31 -5.05 10.64 14.11
CA MET A 31 -5.53 10.53 12.74
C MET A 31 -6.54 11.63 12.47
N ARG A 32 -6.22 12.51 11.53
CA ARG A 32 -7.07 13.63 11.11
C ARG A 32 -7.53 13.44 9.67
N ASP A 33 -8.65 14.06 9.34
CA ASP A 33 -9.10 14.21 7.97
C ASP A 33 -8.08 15.07 7.19
N PRO A 34 -7.61 14.64 6.02
CA PRO A 34 -6.59 15.37 5.26
C PRO A 34 -7.08 16.73 4.75
N VAL A 35 -8.38 16.87 4.48
CA VAL A 35 -9.02 18.07 3.94
C VAL A 35 -9.45 18.98 5.09
N THR A 36 -10.28 18.47 6.00
CA THR A 36 -10.89 19.31 7.05
C THR A 36 -10.01 19.49 8.29
N LYS A 37 -8.89 18.74 8.38
CA LYS A 37 -7.98 18.68 9.53
C LYS A 37 -8.64 18.27 10.87
N ARG A 38 -9.92 17.86 10.83
CA ARG A 38 -10.68 17.41 11.98
C ARG A 38 -10.14 16.06 12.47
N SER A 39 -10.04 15.88 13.79
CA SER A 39 -9.70 14.58 14.38
C SER A 39 -10.76 13.54 14.02
N ARG A 40 -10.29 12.34 13.68
CA ARG A 40 -11.14 11.18 13.40
C ARG A 40 -11.51 10.40 14.67
N GLY A 41 -11.10 10.88 15.85
CA GLY A 41 -11.41 10.25 17.14
C GLY A 41 -10.59 9.00 17.45
N PHE A 42 -9.45 8.80 16.78
CA PHE A 42 -8.51 7.73 17.08
C PHE A 42 -7.08 8.11 16.73
N GLY A 43 -6.12 7.38 17.29
CA GLY A 43 -4.70 7.59 17.09
C GLY A 43 -3.88 6.32 17.29
N PHE A 44 -2.58 6.47 17.16
CA PHE A 44 -1.61 5.42 17.41
C PHE A 44 -0.50 5.93 18.32
N VAL A 45 0.01 5.04 19.16
CA VAL A 45 1.15 5.29 20.05
C VAL A 45 2.13 4.13 19.93
N THR A 46 3.39 4.45 19.70
CA THR A 46 4.50 3.51 19.62
C THR A 46 5.43 3.79 20.79
N TYR A 47 5.54 2.83 21.70
CA TYR A 47 6.50 2.90 22.80
C TYR A 47 7.90 2.48 22.32
N ALA A 48 8.93 3.00 22.98
CA ALA A 48 10.30 2.52 22.80
C ALA A 48 10.46 1.07 23.29
N GLU A 49 9.78 0.73 24.40
CA GLU A 49 9.81 -0.58 25.03
C GLU A 49 8.41 -1.21 25.14
N GLN A 50 8.34 -2.54 25.06
CA GLN A 50 7.09 -3.28 25.22
C GLN A 50 6.47 -3.12 26.62
N ALA A 51 7.29 -2.88 27.65
CA ALA A 51 6.82 -2.67 29.02
C ALA A 51 5.78 -1.53 29.13
N GLY A 52 5.88 -0.49 28.29
CA GLY A 52 4.88 0.59 28.26
C GLY A 52 3.51 0.13 27.76
N VAL A 53 3.48 -0.80 26.80
CA VAL A 53 2.25 -1.40 26.26
C VAL A 53 1.56 -2.22 27.34
N GLU A 54 2.31 -3.06 28.04
CA GLU A 54 1.78 -3.95 29.10
C GLU A 54 1.17 -3.15 30.25
N LYS A 55 1.83 -2.06 30.68
CA LYS A 55 1.31 -1.16 31.72
C LYS A 55 0.01 -0.48 31.33
N VAL A 56 -0.13 -0.06 30.07
CA VAL A 56 -1.40 0.50 29.57
C VAL A 56 -2.47 -0.58 29.58
N LEU A 57 -2.21 -1.77 29.04
CA LEU A 57 -3.21 -2.84 28.97
C LEU A 57 -3.60 -3.40 30.35
N ALA A 58 -2.72 -3.29 31.34
CA ALA A 58 -3.01 -3.68 32.72
C ALA A 58 -4.00 -2.73 33.41
N GLN A 59 -4.17 -1.50 32.90
CA GLN A 59 -5.11 -0.54 33.46
C GLN A 59 -6.49 -0.68 32.80
N ASN A 60 -7.52 -0.93 33.62
CA ASN A 60 -8.88 -1.20 33.13
C ASN A 60 -9.57 0.01 32.50
N ARG A 61 -9.20 1.24 32.88
CA ARG A 61 -9.88 2.46 32.42
C ARG A 61 -8.90 3.57 32.12
N HIS A 62 -9.00 4.12 30.92
CA HIS A 62 -8.25 5.28 30.48
C HIS A 62 -9.19 6.42 30.14
N GLU A 63 -8.82 7.64 30.53
CA GLU A 63 -9.59 8.84 30.26
C GLU A 63 -8.65 9.97 29.83
N LEU A 64 -9.00 10.65 28.75
CA LEU A 64 -8.27 11.77 28.17
C LEU A 64 -9.30 12.80 27.65
N ASP A 65 -9.10 14.08 27.98
CA ASP A 65 -10.00 15.19 27.60
C ASP A 65 -11.48 14.92 27.94
N SER A 66 -11.72 14.39 29.15
CA SER A 66 -13.04 13.99 29.64
C SER A 66 -13.76 12.94 28.78
N LYS A 67 -13.02 12.20 27.95
CA LYS A 67 -13.50 11.03 27.22
C LYS A 67 -12.78 9.77 27.64
N THR A 68 -13.54 8.70 27.83
CA THR A 68 -12.98 7.36 27.99
C THR A 68 -12.35 6.92 26.67
N ILE A 69 -11.07 6.55 26.70
CA ILE A 69 -10.32 6.05 25.54
C ILE A 69 -10.16 4.53 25.61
N ASP A 70 -10.00 3.89 24.46
CA ASP A 70 -9.87 2.43 24.29
C ASP A 70 -8.51 2.06 23.69
N PRO A 71 -7.44 1.93 24.51
CA PRO A 71 -6.15 1.45 24.05
C PRO A 71 -6.20 -0.06 23.79
N LYS A 72 -5.73 -0.48 22.62
CA LYS A 72 -5.59 -1.90 22.27
C LYS A 72 -4.35 -2.19 21.49
N VAL A 73 -3.92 -3.46 21.52
CA VAL A 73 -2.83 -3.94 20.67
C VAL A 73 -3.18 -3.61 19.22
N ALA A 74 -2.26 -2.92 18.55
CA ALA A 74 -2.45 -2.58 17.14
C ALA A 74 -2.08 -3.80 16.31
N PHE A 75 -3.04 -4.33 15.57
CA PHE A 75 -2.70 -5.19 14.44
C PHE A 75 -2.01 -4.31 13.40
N PRO A 76 -0.81 -4.66 12.93
CA PRO A 76 -0.23 -3.98 11.79
C PRO A 76 -1.22 -4.14 10.63
N ARG A 77 -1.89 -3.06 10.24
CA ARG A 77 -2.50 -3.02 8.91
C ARG A 77 -1.36 -3.35 7.96
N ARG A 78 -1.48 -4.43 7.16
CA ARG A 78 -0.55 -4.72 6.06
C ARG A 78 -0.25 -3.38 5.42
N ALA A 79 0.99 -2.94 5.57
CA ALA A 79 1.37 -1.58 5.32
C ALA A 79 0.97 -1.27 3.87
N GLN A 80 -0.05 -0.45 3.69
CA GLN A 80 0.11 0.61 2.71
C GLN A 80 1.12 1.51 3.37
N PRO A 81 2.41 1.49 2.96
CA PRO A 81 3.39 2.35 3.56
C PRO A 81 3.03 3.76 3.14
N LYS A 82 2.26 4.44 4.00
CA LYS A 82 2.34 5.89 4.14
C LYS A 82 3.54 6.27 5.02
N LEU A 83 4.51 5.36 5.16
CA LEU A 83 5.89 5.77 5.29
C LEU A 83 6.24 6.38 3.94
N VAL A 84 6.18 7.70 3.88
CA VAL A 84 7.10 8.46 3.05
C VAL A 84 8.47 7.94 3.46
N THR A 85 8.93 6.86 2.81
CA THR A 85 10.22 6.25 3.10
C THR A 85 11.19 7.36 2.83
N ARG A 86 11.69 7.97 3.90
CA ARG A 86 12.89 8.79 3.89
C ARG A 86 13.93 7.98 3.13
N THR A 87 14.09 8.34 1.87
CA THR A 87 14.92 7.63 0.91
C THR A 87 15.74 8.69 0.24
N LYS A 88 17.02 8.39 0.09
CA LYS A 88 17.92 9.22 -0.69
C LYS A 88 17.75 8.99 -2.19
N LYS A 89 16.91 8.03 -2.59
CA LYS A 89 16.78 7.54 -3.95
C LYS A 89 15.46 7.93 -4.60
N ILE A 90 15.52 8.50 -5.78
CA ILE A 90 14.37 8.77 -6.65
C ILE A 90 14.34 7.82 -7.84
N PHE A 91 13.13 7.53 -8.28
CA PHE A 91 12.82 6.99 -9.59
C PHE A 91 12.62 8.14 -10.57
N VAL A 92 13.26 8.06 -11.73
CA VAL A 92 13.20 9.06 -12.79
C VAL A 92 12.63 8.38 -14.03
N GLY A 93 11.39 8.70 -14.39
CA GLY A 93 10.65 8.07 -15.47
C GLY A 93 10.40 9.02 -16.64
N GLY A 94 10.30 8.47 -17.85
CA GLY A 94 10.02 9.28 -19.04
C GLY A 94 11.27 9.90 -19.67
N LEU A 95 12.47 9.36 -19.40
CA LEU A 95 13.72 9.81 -20.03
C LEU A 95 13.71 9.62 -21.56
N SER A 96 14.35 10.53 -22.29
CA SER A 96 14.47 10.46 -23.75
C SER A 96 15.42 9.33 -24.13
N VAL A 97 15.21 8.66 -25.27
CA VAL A 97 16.03 7.51 -25.73
C VAL A 97 17.51 7.84 -25.97
N ASN A 98 17.83 9.13 -26.02
CA ASN A 98 19.18 9.63 -26.21
C ASN A 98 19.77 10.19 -24.89
N THR A 99 19.04 10.10 -23.77
CA THR A 99 19.49 10.63 -22.49
C THR A 99 20.58 9.74 -21.90
N THR A 100 21.71 10.36 -21.55
CA THR A 100 22.85 9.68 -20.91
C THR A 100 22.78 9.79 -19.39
N ILE A 101 23.60 9.01 -18.69
CA ILE A 101 23.74 9.11 -17.23
C ILE A 101 24.30 10.49 -16.84
N GLU A 102 25.17 11.05 -17.66
CA GLU A 102 25.79 12.36 -17.47
C GLU A 102 24.75 13.49 -17.52
N ASP A 103 23.82 13.45 -18.49
CA ASP A 103 22.73 14.43 -18.59
C ASP A 103 21.85 14.41 -17.34
N VAL A 104 21.50 13.21 -16.86
CA VAL A 104 20.69 13.02 -15.66
C VAL A 104 21.44 13.56 -14.44
N LYS A 105 22.72 13.22 -14.30
CA LYS A 105 23.53 13.69 -13.18
C LYS A 105 23.66 15.21 -13.20
N HIS A 106 24.00 15.80 -14.34
CA HIS A 106 24.15 17.24 -14.51
C HIS A 106 22.85 17.99 -14.18
N TYR A 107 21.71 17.48 -14.64
CA TYR A 107 20.42 18.06 -14.31
C TYR A 107 20.12 17.95 -12.80
N PHE A 108 20.29 16.79 -12.17
CA PHE A 108 19.93 16.64 -10.76
C PHE A 108 20.92 17.30 -9.78
N ASP A 109 22.16 17.57 -10.21
CA ASP A 109 23.17 18.26 -9.41
C ASP A 109 22.73 19.69 -9.01
N GLN A 110 21.84 20.32 -9.80
CA GLN A 110 21.26 21.63 -9.48
C GLN A 110 20.39 21.62 -8.21
N PHE A 111 19.82 20.46 -7.85
CA PHE A 111 18.96 20.31 -6.67
C PHE A 111 19.75 19.89 -5.43
N GLY A 112 20.85 19.17 -5.64
CA GLY A 112 21.76 18.72 -4.59
C GLY A 112 22.74 17.67 -5.09
N LYS A 113 23.79 17.44 -4.31
CA LYS A 113 24.88 16.54 -4.67
C LYS A 113 24.38 15.10 -4.89
N VAL A 114 24.63 14.60 -6.09
CA VAL A 114 24.28 13.23 -6.51
C VAL A 114 25.40 12.26 -6.10
N ASP A 115 25.04 11.28 -5.29
CA ASP A 115 25.93 10.19 -4.84
C ASP A 115 26.08 9.12 -5.94
N ASP A 116 24.96 8.70 -6.52
CA ASP A 116 24.93 7.67 -7.58
C ASP A 116 23.77 7.90 -8.57
N ALA A 117 23.96 7.53 -9.83
CA ALA A 117 22.94 7.61 -10.87
C ALA A 117 23.00 6.38 -11.79
N MET A 118 21.85 5.76 -12.04
CA MET A 118 21.73 4.54 -12.83
C MET A 118 20.60 4.63 -13.84
N LEU A 119 20.90 4.33 -15.11
CA LEU A 119 19.88 4.09 -16.14
C LEU A 119 19.60 2.59 -16.25
N MET A 120 18.33 2.23 -16.42
CA MET A 120 17.95 0.83 -16.56
C MET A 120 17.94 0.44 -18.04
N PHE A 121 18.85 -0.44 -18.43
CA PHE A 121 18.98 -0.91 -19.82
C PHE A 121 18.21 -2.19 -20.09
N ASP A 122 17.67 -2.29 -21.30
CA ASP A 122 17.14 -3.53 -21.84
C ASP A 122 18.31 -4.45 -22.22
N LYS A 123 18.26 -5.70 -21.75
CA LYS A 123 19.35 -6.67 -21.90
C LYS A 123 19.53 -7.15 -23.33
N THR A 124 18.48 -7.08 -24.14
CA THR A 124 18.51 -7.52 -25.53
C THR A 124 18.99 -6.44 -26.49
N THR A 125 18.53 -5.20 -26.30
CA THR A 125 18.82 -4.10 -27.24
C THR A 125 19.92 -3.15 -26.77
N ASN A 126 20.39 -3.28 -25.52
CA ASN A 126 21.28 -2.31 -24.85
C ASN A 126 20.75 -0.86 -24.87
N ARG A 127 19.44 -0.68 -25.08
CA ARG A 127 18.79 0.63 -25.01
C ARG A 127 18.23 0.84 -23.62
N HIS A 128 18.36 2.05 -23.07
CA HIS A 128 17.74 2.32 -21.78
C HIS A 128 16.21 2.27 -21.90
N ARG A 129 15.55 1.76 -20.87
CA ARG A 129 14.10 1.53 -20.82
C ARG A 129 13.28 2.80 -20.61
N GLY A 130 13.92 3.97 -20.68
CA GLY A 130 13.29 5.28 -20.51
C GLY A 130 13.06 5.64 -19.05
N PHE A 131 13.76 4.96 -18.13
CA PHE A 131 13.75 5.27 -16.72
C PHE A 131 15.09 4.93 -16.06
N GLY A 132 15.32 5.54 -14.91
CA GLY A 132 16.51 5.35 -14.10
C GLY A 132 16.24 5.65 -12.64
N PHE A 133 17.32 5.62 -11.87
CA PHE A 133 17.32 5.99 -10.47
C PHE A 133 18.46 6.94 -10.17
N VAL A 134 18.22 7.87 -9.27
CA VAL A 134 19.22 8.82 -8.78
C VAL A 134 19.23 8.76 -7.27
N THR A 135 20.41 8.64 -6.68
CA THR A 135 20.65 8.63 -5.24
C THR A 135 21.38 9.91 -4.87
N PHE A 136 20.84 10.68 -3.95
CA PHE A 136 21.44 11.91 -3.44
C PHE A 136 22.19 11.66 -2.14
N GLU A 137 23.09 12.57 -1.77
CA GLU A 137 23.70 12.53 -0.43
C GLU A 137 22.67 12.85 0.67
N ASN A 138 21.76 13.78 0.38
CA ASN A 138 20.76 14.30 1.31
C ASN A 138 19.33 13.90 0.91
N GLU A 139 18.54 13.43 1.87
CA GLU A 139 17.15 13.02 1.65
C GLU A 139 16.19 14.20 1.44
N ASP A 140 16.50 15.38 1.94
CA ASP A 140 15.66 16.58 1.78
C ASP A 140 15.56 17.01 0.31
N VAL A 141 16.57 16.67 -0.50
CA VAL A 141 16.58 16.92 -1.95
C VAL A 141 15.49 16.09 -2.66
N VAL A 142 15.24 14.86 -2.18
CA VAL A 142 14.22 13.96 -2.74
C VAL A 142 12.81 14.54 -2.60
N GLU A 143 12.54 15.24 -1.50
CA GLU A 143 11.26 15.93 -1.30
C GLU A 143 11.06 17.03 -2.34
N LYS A 144 12.04 17.93 -2.48
CA LYS A 144 12.00 19.07 -3.42
C LYS A 144 11.85 18.61 -4.87
N VAL A 145 12.56 17.55 -5.25
CA VAL A 145 12.46 16.98 -6.60
C VAL A 145 11.09 16.33 -6.83
N CYS A 146 10.52 15.66 -5.83
CA CYS A 146 9.20 15.03 -5.98
C CYS A 146 8.02 16.03 -5.91
N GLU A 147 8.22 17.23 -5.38
CA GLU A 147 7.22 18.31 -5.38
C GLU A 147 7.01 18.91 -6.78
N ILE A 148 8.04 18.85 -7.63
CA ILE A 148 7.96 19.32 -9.00
C ILE A 148 7.24 18.26 -9.85
N HIS A 149 6.11 18.64 -10.44
CA HIS A 149 5.27 17.73 -11.23
C HIS A 149 6.00 17.15 -12.45
N PHE A 150 6.80 17.96 -13.15
CA PHE A 150 7.56 17.54 -14.33
C PHE A 150 8.89 18.25 -14.41
N HIS A 151 9.94 17.48 -14.68
CA HIS A 151 11.28 17.95 -14.99
C HIS A 151 11.50 17.91 -16.49
N GLU A 152 12.18 18.91 -17.05
CA GLU A 152 12.55 18.90 -18.47
C GLU A 152 14.02 18.52 -18.63
N ILE A 153 14.28 17.36 -19.25
CA ILE A 153 15.64 16.87 -19.55
C ILE A 153 15.69 16.50 -21.02
N ASN A 154 16.64 17.08 -21.77
CA ASN A 154 16.79 16.89 -23.22
C ASN A 154 15.45 17.10 -23.98
N ASN A 155 14.74 18.21 -23.68
CA ASN A 155 13.46 18.58 -24.27
C ASN A 155 12.34 17.53 -24.08
N LYS A 156 12.46 16.69 -23.05
CA LYS A 156 11.43 15.71 -22.69
C LYS A 156 10.98 15.91 -21.26
N MET A 157 9.67 15.78 -21.05
CA MET A 157 9.05 15.81 -19.74
C MET A 157 9.31 14.48 -19.00
N VAL A 158 9.91 14.60 -17.84
CA VAL A 158 10.37 13.52 -16.96
C VAL A 158 9.62 13.62 -15.65
N GLU A 159 9.13 12.48 -15.17
CA GLU A 159 8.41 12.38 -13.91
C GLU A 159 9.33 11.79 -12.83
N CYS A 160 9.36 12.41 -11.65
CA CYS A 160 10.14 11.94 -10.51
C CYS A 160 9.23 11.43 -9.39
N LYS A 161 9.58 10.27 -8.81
CA LYS A 161 8.87 9.67 -7.68
C LYS A 161 9.87 9.13 -6.66
N LYS A 162 9.49 9.06 -5.38
CA LYS A 162 10.31 8.41 -4.34
C LYS A 162 10.53 6.94 -4.74
N ALA A 163 11.78 6.49 -4.79
CA ALA A 163 12.08 5.14 -5.24
C ALA A 163 11.57 4.12 -4.23
N GLN A 164 10.92 3.07 -4.73
CA GLN A 164 10.49 1.94 -3.89
C GLN A 164 11.66 0.98 -3.69
N PRO A 165 11.85 0.43 -2.47
CA PRO A 165 12.85 -0.60 -2.22
C PRO A 165 12.61 -1.84 -3.11
N LYS A 166 13.70 -2.41 -3.61
CA LYS A 166 13.67 -3.54 -4.57
C LYS A 166 13.05 -4.82 -3.98
N GLU A 167 12.88 -4.91 -2.66
CA GLU A 167 12.23 -6.04 -1.97
C GLU A 167 10.74 -6.22 -2.30
N VAL A 168 10.11 -5.27 -3.01
CA VAL A 168 8.68 -5.34 -3.39
C VAL A 168 8.45 -5.83 -4.83
N MET A 169 9.51 -6.08 -5.63
CA MET A 169 9.36 -6.59 -7.01
C MET A 169 9.76 -8.06 -7.10
N THR A 170 8.96 -8.96 -6.54
CA THR A 170 8.93 -10.35 -7.02
C THR A 170 8.36 -10.36 -8.45
N PRO A 171 9.00 -11.05 -9.42
CA PRO A 171 8.49 -11.10 -10.78
C PRO A 171 7.21 -11.95 -10.80
N THR A 172 6.07 -11.33 -11.08
CA THR A 172 4.85 -12.05 -11.45
C THR A 172 5.13 -12.76 -12.77
N GLY A 173 5.58 -14.00 -12.66
CA GLY A 173 5.60 -14.95 -13.76
C GLY A 173 4.19 -15.11 -14.30
N SER A 174 4.10 -15.02 -15.62
CA SER A 174 2.98 -15.42 -16.45
C SER A 174 2.37 -16.76 -16.03
N ALA A 175 1.16 -16.73 -15.48
CA ALA A 175 0.24 -17.87 -15.45
C ALA A 175 -1.21 -17.38 -15.51
N ARG A 176 -1.74 -17.41 -16.74
CA ARG A 176 -3.05 -17.94 -17.13
C ARG A 176 -4.27 -17.48 -16.30
N GLY A 177 -5.15 -16.74 -16.95
CA GLY A 177 -6.32 -16.13 -16.34
C GLY A 177 -7.32 -17.07 -15.69
N ARG A 178 -8.11 -16.49 -14.79
CA ARG A 178 -9.55 -16.71 -14.70
C ARG A 178 -10.17 -15.61 -13.84
N SER A 179 -11.37 -15.24 -14.25
CA SER A 179 -12.28 -14.29 -13.64
C SER A 179 -12.42 -14.46 -12.13
N ARG A 180 -12.63 -13.32 -11.44
CA ARG A 180 -13.37 -13.25 -10.17
C ARG A 180 -14.72 -13.98 -10.39
N VAL A 181 -15.24 -14.78 -9.45
CA VAL A 181 -16.01 -14.33 -8.29
C VAL A 181 -16.11 -15.52 -7.29
N MET A 182 -15.79 -15.25 -6.02
CA MET A 182 -16.09 -16.05 -4.80
C MET A 182 -17.58 -15.88 -4.44
N PRO A 183 -18.29 -16.70 -3.60
CA PRO A 183 -17.80 -17.05 -2.25
C PRO A 183 -18.42 -18.24 -1.46
N TYR A 184 -17.85 -18.44 -0.26
CA TYR A 184 -18.33 -19.10 0.96
C TYR A 184 -18.40 -20.64 1.04
N GLY A 185 -17.75 -21.16 2.10
CA GLY A 185 -18.39 -22.17 2.94
C GLY A 185 -17.54 -23.40 3.31
N MET A 186 -16.77 -23.27 4.39
CA MET A 186 -16.57 -24.27 5.45
C MET A 186 -15.86 -25.61 5.15
N ASP A 187 -14.76 -25.79 5.89
CA ASP A 187 -14.41 -26.92 6.77
C ASP A 187 -14.35 -28.37 6.26
N ALA A 188 -13.27 -29.01 6.73
CA ALA A 188 -13.18 -30.38 7.22
C ALA A 188 -12.79 -31.53 6.27
N PHE A 189 -11.68 -32.17 6.69
CA PHE A 189 -11.50 -33.62 6.80
C PHE A 189 -11.40 -34.50 5.52
N MET A 190 -10.18 -35.03 5.36
CA MET A 190 -9.86 -36.47 5.26
C MET A 190 -10.47 -37.35 4.14
N LEU A 191 -9.56 -37.84 3.30
CA LEU A 191 -9.32 -39.22 2.84
C LEU A 191 -10.49 -40.11 2.30
N GLY A 192 -10.17 -40.81 1.20
CA GLY A 192 -10.84 -42.02 0.70
C GLY A 192 -11.42 -41.81 -0.72
N ILE A 193 -10.81 -42.27 -1.82
CA ILE A 193 -10.65 -43.65 -2.31
C ILE A 193 -11.96 -44.46 -2.30
N GLY A 194 -12.40 -44.92 -3.49
CA GLY A 194 -13.47 -45.91 -3.71
C GLY A 194 -14.65 -45.30 -4.50
N MET A 195 -14.71 -45.35 -5.83
CA MET A 195 -15.04 -46.51 -6.68
C MET A 195 -16.39 -47.17 -6.36
N LEU A 196 -17.22 -47.22 -7.41
CA LEU A 196 -18.14 -48.29 -7.79
C LEU A 196 -19.63 -48.21 -7.40
N ALA A 197 -20.45 -48.32 -8.46
CA ALA A 197 -21.76 -48.98 -8.55
C ALA A 197 -22.97 -48.30 -7.85
N LEU A 198 -24.23 -48.50 -8.25
CA LEU A 198 -24.93 -49.05 -9.43
C LEU A 198 -26.43 -49.07 -8.99
N ILE A 199 -27.35 -48.75 -9.91
CA ILE A 199 -28.77 -49.22 -9.97
C ILE A 199 -29.87 -48.60 -9.06
N ARG A 200 -30.91 -48.09 -9.79
CA ARG A 200 -32.39 -48.06 -9.58
C ARG A 200 -32.93 -47.44 -8.26
N SER A 201 -34.01 -46.66 -8.21
CA SER A 201 -35.34 -46.81 -8.85
C SER A 201 -36.22 -45.55 -8.62
N GLY A 202 -37.09 -45.22 -9.59
CA GLY A 202 -38.39 -44.52 -9.41
C GLY A 202 -38.34 -43.02 -9.06
N LEU A 203 -39.30 -42.16 -9.41
CA LEU A 203 -40.51 -42.20 -10.22
C LEU A 203 -41.00 -40.73 -10.26
N PHE A 204 -41.32 -40.19 -11.45
CA PHE A 204 -42.17 -39.00 -11.70
C PHE A 204 -41.64 -37.64 -11.17
N VAL A 205 -41.74 -36.50 -11.87
CA VAL A 205 -42.87 -35.93 -12.60
C VAL A 205 -42.37 -35.07 -13.77
N LEU A 206 -43.15 -35.14 -14.86
CA LEU A 206 -43.14 -34.36 -16.09
C LEU A 206 -42.96 -32.85 -15.90
N PHE A 207 -42.17 -32.21 -16.77
CA PHE A 207 -42.58 -31.01 -17.52
C PHE A 207 -41.65 -30.83 -18.74
N SER A 208 -42.22 -30.99 -19.94
CA SER A 208 -41.59 -30.80 -21.24
C SER A 208 -41.94 -29.42 -21.77
N GLU A 209 -40.92 -28.70 -22.24
CA GLU A 209 -40.89 -27.79 -23.41
C GLU A 209 -41.81 -26.54 -23.45
N PRO A 210 -41.35 -25.43 -24.05
CA PRO A 210 -41.05 -25.42 -25.48
C PRO A 210 -39.72 -24.80 -25.94
N ASP A 211 -39.33 -25.39 -27.06
CA ASP A 211 -38.30 -25.17 -28.06
C ASP A 211 -38.30 -23.73 -28.64
N LEU A 212 -37.11 -23.15 -28.85
CA LEU A 212 -36.88 -21.89 -29.57
C LEU A 212 -36.25 -22.23 -30.94
N LYS A 213 -37.12 -22.50 -31.92
CA LYS A 213 -36.84 -22.36 -33.36
C LYS A 213 -37.49 -21.04 -33.79
N GLY A 214 -36.82 -20.08 -34.42
CA GLY A 214 -36.02 -20.25 -35.61
C GLY A 214 -36.92 -20.21 -36.85
N ASN A 215 -37.46 -19.03 -37.21
CA ASN A 215 -37.42 -18.48 -38.57
C ASN A 215 -38.18 -17.15 -38.75
N SER A 216 -37.44 -16.20 -39.32
CA SER A 216 -37.73 -15.09 -40.25
C SER A 216 -39.12 -14.94 -40.86
N ILE A 217 -39.58 -13.67 -40.99
CA ILE A 217 -40.16 -12.98 -42.19
C ILE A 217 -40.65 -11.54 -41.81
N PRO A 218 -40.98 -10.62 -42.73
CA PRO A 218 -40.07 -9.77 -43.49
C PRO A 218 -40.36 -8.26 -43.30
N ILE A 219 -39.49 -7.44 -43.90
CA ILE A 219 -39.58 -5.98 -43.98
C ILE A 219 -40.42 -5.60 -45.19
N VAL A 220 -41.44 -4.75 -44.99
CA VAL A 220 -41.91 -3.73 -45.95
C VAL A 220 -42.30 -2.51 -45.16
#